data_AF-A0A959C958-F1
#
_entry.id   AF-A0A959C958-F1
#
_cell.length_a   1.000
_cell.length_b   1.000
_cell.length_c   1.000
_cell.angle_alpha   90.00
_cell.angle_beta   90.00
_cell.angle_gamma   90.00
#
_symmetry.space_group_name_H-M   'P 1'
#
loop_
_entity.id
_entity.type
_entity.pdbx_description
1 polymer ?
#
loop_
_entity_poly.entity_id
_entity_poly.type
_entity_poly.pdbx_seq_one_letter_code
_entity_poly.pdbx_strand_id
1 'polypeptide(L)'
;MKKSKLLPTAFSVMLLCGPAFSQHQDDEFQAKSAPVQFEDVEVLDQEAYKPKPIDTTMSLAVIAFGSCNKIDKPQTLWADIIANNPNIWVWLGDIIYADTSDMRALAAHYKRLKTNPGYKKLRSRAQIIGVYDDHDYGINDGCKDYPMKIGAKKCLMDFLDVPRNSPLRKREGA
;
A
#
# COMPACT_ATOMS: atom_id res chain seq x y z
N MET A 1 -52.77 -35.93 24.22
CA MET A 1 -53.19 -36.76 23.08
C MET A 1 -54.69 -36.59 22.85
N LYS A 2 -55.09 -36.07 21.69
CA LYS A 2 -56.28 -36.49 20.92
C LYS A 2 -56.30 -35.75 19.58
N LYS A 3 -56.20 -36.55 18.51
CA LYS A 3 -56.38 -36.19 17.10
C LYS A 3 -57.82 -36.54 16.72
N SER A 4 -58.48 -35.73 15.89
CA SER A 4 -59.34 -36.16 14.76
C SER A 4 -60.01 -34.92 14.13
N LYS A 5 -59.74 -34.58 12.86
CA LYS A 5 -60.43 -35.05 11.62
C LYS A 5 -61.90 -34.56 11.56
N LEU A 6 -62.50 -34.05 10.48
CA LEU A 6 -62.16 -33.85 9.05
C LEU A 6 -63.28 -32.93 8.45
N LEU A 7 -62.91 -32.03 7.51
CA LEU A 7 -63.56 -31.51 6.26
C LEU A 7 -65.09 -31.64 5.96
N PRO A 8 -65.65 -31.04 4.87
CA PRO A 8 -65.28 -29.85 4.07
C PRO A 8 -66.48 -28.92 3.72
N THR A 9 -66.21 -27.72 3.18
CA THR A 9 -67.13 -27.12 2.18
C THR A 9 -66.35 -26.38 1.09
N ALA A 10 -66.53 -26.85 -0.14
CA ALA A 10 -66.36 -26.19 -1.45
C ALA A 10 -67.13 -24.84 -1.48
N PHE A 11 -66.93 -23.85 -2.35
CA PHE A 11 -66.25 -23.65 -3.63
C PHE A 11 -66.27 -22.12 -3.85
N SER A 12 -65.28 -21.52 -4.50
CA SER A 12 -65.49 -20.65 -5.66
C SER A 12 -64.19 -19.98 -6.04
N VAL A 13 -63.66 -20.43 -7.17
CA VAL A 13 -62.56 -19.81 -7.90
C VAL A 13 -63.07 -18.51 -8.51
N MET A 14 -62.45 -17.38 -8.18
CA MET A 14 -62.51 -16.19 -9.02
C MET A 14 -61.08 -15.87 -9.47
N LEU A 15 -60.81 -16.28 -10.70
CA LEU A 15 -59.58 -16.01 -11.42
C LEU A 15 -59.62 -14.55 -11.89
N LEU A 16 -58.86 -13.67 -11.24
CA LEU A 16 -58.56 -12.34 -11.77
C LEU A 16 -57.08 -12.31 -12.14
N CYS A 17 -56.83 -12.45 -13.44
CA CYS A 17 -55.54 -12.28 -14.08
C CYS A 17 -55.15 -10.79 -14.00
N GLY A 18 -54.32 -10.43 -13.02
CA GLY A 18 -53.61 -9.15 -12.98
C GLY A 18 -52.24 -9.30 -13.64
N PRO A 19 -51.73 -8.31 -14.39
CA PRO A 19 -50.45 -8.43 -15.06
C PRO A 19 -49.34 -8.54 -14.02
N ALA A 20 -48.59 -9.64 -14.09
CA ALA A 20 -47.31 -9.78 -13.43
C ALA A 20 -46.33 -8.80 -14.08
N PHE A 21 -46.14 -7.63 -13.46
CA PHE A 21 -44.97 -6.81 -13.71
C PHE A 21 -43.99 -7.05 -12.56
N SER A 22 -43.11 -8.01 -12.78
CA SER A 22 -41.86 -8.13 -12.02
C SER A 22 -41.07 -6.85 -12.28
N GLN A 23 -41.05 -5.93 -11.32
CA GLN A 23 -40.01 -4.92 -11.29
C GLN A 23 -38.75 -5.66 -10.83
N HIS A 24 -38.01 -6.20 -11.80
CA HIS A 24 -36.56 -6.32 -11.66
C HIS A 24 -36.06 -4.91 -11.39
N GLN A 25 -35.84 -4.62 -10.11
CA GLN A 25 -35.06 -3.48 -9.71
C GLN A 25 -33.63 -3.89 -10.04
N ASP A 26 -33.17 -3.45 -11.21
CA ASP A 26 -31.76 -3.44 -11.52
C ASP A 26 -31.11 -2.59 -10.42
N ASP A 27 -30.51 -3.25 -9.44
CA ASP A 27 -29.60 -2.60 -8.49
C ASP A 27 -28.39 -2.14 -9.31
N GLU A 28 -28.57 -0.99 -9.95
CA GLU A 28 -27.51 -0.22 -10.56
C GLU A 28 -26.51 0.05 -9.44
N PHE A 29 -25.37 -0.64 -9.48
CA PHE A 29 -24.24 -0.35 -8.60
C PHE A 29 -23.79 1.07 -8.88
N GLN A 30 -24.40 2.03 -8.19
CA GLN A 30 -23.88 3.38 -8.12
C GLN A 30 -22.53 3.27 -7.44
N ALA A 31 -21.47 3.41 -8.24
CA ALA A 31 -20.12 3.64 -7.75
C ALA A 31 -20.14 4.93 -6.91
N LYS A 32 -20.45 4.81 -5.63
CA LYS A 32 -20.31 5.88 -4.65
C LYS A 32 -18.83 6.05 -4.33
N SER A 33 -18.15 6.79 -5.18
CA SER A 33 -17.23 7.87 -4.80
C SER A 33 -16.51 8.38 -6.05
N ALA A 34 -16.44 9.70 -6.20
CA ALA A 34 -15.51 10.35 -7.12
C ALA A 34 -14.08 9.82 -6.90
N PRO A 35 -13.19 9.84 -7.92
CA PRO A 35 -11.78 9.55 -7.69
C PRO A 35 -11.26 10.51 -6.63
N VAL A 36 -10.86 9.95 -5.49
CA VAL A 36 -10.24 10.70 -4.38
C VAL A 36 -9.08 11.47 -5.00
N GLN A 37 -9.16 12.80 -4.91
CA GLN A 37 -8.14 13.67 -5.44
C GLN A 37 -6.82 13.39 -4.71
N PHE A 38 -5.73 13.41 -5.47
CA PHE A 38 -4.41 12.93 -5.05
C PHE A 38 -3.82 13.72 -3.87
N GLU A 39 -4.33 14.92 -3.66
CA GLU A 39 -3.95 15.82 -2.57
C GLU A 39 -4.32 15.26 -1.18
N ASP A 40 -5.29 14.33 -1.09
CA ASP A 40 -5.85 13.86 0.18
C ASP A 40 -5.17 12.61 0.77
N VAL A 41 -4.05 12.13 0.18
CA VAL A 41 -3.24 11.08 0.82
C VAL A 41 -2.56 11.71 2.04
N GLU A 42 -3.19 11.52 3.19
CA GLU A 42 -2.72 11.94 4.50
C GLU A 42 -1.28 11.41 4.70
N VAL A 43 -0.33 12.34 4.66
CA VAL A 43 1.10 12.03 4.72
C VAL A 43 1.40 11.46 6.10
N LEU A 44 1.64 10.16 6.14
CA LEU A 44 1.92 9.36 7.34
C LEU A 44 3.33 9.62 7.88
N ASP A 45 3.71 10.87 8.13
CA ASP A 45 4.76 11.26 9.08
C ASP A 45 4.87 12.80 9.10
N GLN A 46 4.31 13.47 10.11
CA GLN A 46 4.56 14.90 10.34
C GLN A 46 5.82 15.18 11.16
N GLU A 47 6.49 14.16 11.67
CA GLU A 47 7.86 14.30 12.15
C GLU A 47 8.80 13.70 11.11
N ALA A 48 9.19 14.52 10.14
CA ALA A 48 10.20 14.17 9.16
C ALA A 48 11.48 13.75 9.92
N TYR A 49 11.66 12.43 10.02
CA TYR A 49 12.90 11.83 10.48
C TYR A 49 14.05 12.51 9.74
N LYS A 50 15.03 13.01 10.49
CA LYS A 50 16.21 13.68 9.92
C LYS A 50 17.18 12.58 9.49
N PRO A 51 17.25 12.21 8.19
CA PRO A 51 18.19 11.18 7.75
C PRO A 51 19.59 11.54 8.24
N LYS A 52 20.26 10.57 8.87
CA LYS A 52 21.59 10.78 9.41
C LYS A 52 22.52 11.15 8.25
N PRO A 53 23.17 12.33 8.28
CA PRO A 53 24.11 12.70 7.23
C PRO A 53 25.23 11.65 7.14
N ILE A 54 25.70 11.37 5.92
CA ILE A 54 26.89 10.56 5.73
C ILE A 54 28.06 11.37 6.27
N ASP A 55 28.79 10.80 7.23
CA ASP A 55 30.09 11.31 7.61
C ASP A 55 31.11 10.85 6.57
N THR A 56 31.40 11.72 5.60
CA THR A 56 32.39 11.47 4.54
C THR A 56 33.84 11.54 5.05
N THR A 57 34.06 11.83 6.34
CA THR A 57 35.39 11.85 6.96
C THR A 57 35.78 10.52 7.60
N MET A 58 34.86 9.56 7.67
CA MET A 58 35.13 8.21 8.15
C MET A 58 36.11 7.48 7.24
N SER A 59 37.11 6.80 7.82
CA SER A 59 38.14 6.07 7.09
C SER A 59 37.64 4.78 6.42
N LEU A 60 36.55 4.19 6.91
CA LEU A 60 35.89 3.04 6.32
C LEU A 60 34.36 3.17 6.47
N ALA A 61 33.65 3.09 5.35
CA ALA A 61 32.19 3.04 5.31
C ALA A 61 31.71 1.63 4.94
N VAL A 62 30.82 1.07 5.76
CA VAL A 62 30.12 -0.18 5.47
C VAL A 62 28.80 0.17 4.79
N ILE A 63 28.67 -0.28 3.54
CA ILE A 63 27.45 -0.13 2.74
C ILE A 63 26.77 -1.49 2.64
N ALA A 64 25.58 -1.60 3.21
CA ALA A 64 24.69 -2.73 3.02
C ALA A 64 23.62 -2.36 1.99
N PHE A 65 23.15 -3.34 1.22
CA PHE A 65 22.13 -3.12 0.21
C PHE A 65 21.23 -4.34 0.07
N GLY A 66 20.01 -4.13 -0.43
CA GLY A 66 19.04 -5.21 -0.67
C GLY A 66 17.82 -4.75 -1.46
N SER A 67 17.06 -5.72 -1.94
CA SER A 67 15.83 -5.56 -2.72
C SER A 67 14.88 -6.73 -2.43
N CYS A 68 13.75 -6.77 -3.12
CA CYS A 68 12.82 -7.91 -3.14
C CYS A 68 12.27 -8.29 -1.75
N ASN A 69 11.82 -7.28 -1.02
CA ASN A 69 11.36 -7.43 0.36
C ASN A 69 9.84 -7.66 0.44
N LYS A 70 9.46 -8.95 0.46
CA LYS A 70 8.09 -9.40 0.73
C LYS A 70 7.75 -9.26 2.22
N ILE A 71 7.12 -8.14 2.58
CA ILE A 71 6.84 -7.74 3.97
C ILE A 71 5.77 -8.59 4.68
N ASP A 72 5.08 -9.46 3.95
CA ASP A 72 4.18 -10.50 4.47
C ASP A 72 4.94 -11.77 4.93
N LYS A 73 6.20 -11.94 4.52
CA LYS A 73 7.07 -13.03 4.96
C LYS A 73 7.84 -12.69 6.24
N PRO A 74 8.34 -13.70 6.98
CA PRO A 74 9.22 -13.46 8.12
C PRO A 74 10.42 -12.59 7.74
N GLN A 75 10.59 -11.50 8.49
CA GLN A 75 11.60 -10.47 8.25
C GLN A 75 12.90 -10.77 9.02
N THR A 76 13.47 -11.96 8.84
CA THR A 76 14.64 -12.44 9.61
C THR A 76 15.94 -11.72 9.24
N LEU A 77 16.02 -11.19 8.02
CA LEU A 77 17.20 -10.52 7.45
C LEU A 77 17.71 -9.32 8.27
N TRP A 78 16.84 -8.63 9.02
CA TRP A 78 17.22 -7.40 9.72
C TRP A 78 18.28 -7.64 10.79
N ALA A 79 18.25 -8.79 11.47
CA ALA A 79 19.21 -9.11 12.51
C ALA A 79 20.64 -9.18 11.95
N ASP A 80 20.81 -9.87 10.83
CA ASP A 80 22.10 -10.07 10.19
C ASP A 80 22.63 -8.77 9.57
N ILE A 81 21.77 -7.98 8.93
CA ILE A 81 22.14 -6.66 8.40
C ILE A 81 22.63 -5.75 9.53
N ILE A 82 21.89 -5.70 10.65
CA ILE A 82 22.25 -4.84 11.79
C ILE A 82 23.56 -5.31 12.44
N ALA A 83 23.83 -6.62 12.47
CA ALA A 83 25.06 -7.18 13.03
C ALA A 83 26.32 -6.71 12.27
N ASN A 84 26.19 -6.38 10.98
CA ASN A 84 27.28 -5.83 10.17
C ASN A 84 27.52 -4.32 10.39
N ASN A 85 26.74 -3.66 11.26
CA ASN A 85 26.88 -2.25 11.61
C ASN A 85 27.02 -1.29 10.41
N PRO A 86 26.09 -1.33 9.43
CA PRO A 86 26.19 -0.51 8.23
C PRO A 86 26.09 0.99 8.55
N ASN A 87 26.89 1.79 7.85
CA ASN A 87 26.75 3.25 7.83
C ASN A 87 25.59 3.65 6.90
N ILE A 88 25.41 2.91 5.80
CA ILE A 88 24.40 3.16 4.77
C ILE A 88 23.67 1.85 4.46
N TRP A 89 22.35 1.92 4.37
CA TRP A 89 21.50 0.90 3.76
C TRP A 89 20.94 1.44 2.45
N VAL A 90 21.16 0.71 1.36
CA VAL A 90 20.68 1.05 0.02
C VAL A 90 19.59 0.08 -0.40
N TRP A 91 18.38 0.59 -0.57
CA TRP A 91 17.34 -0.14 -1.27
C TRP A 91 17.59 -0.11 -2.79
N LEU A 92 17.59 -1.28 -3.41
CA LEU A 92 17.81 -1.44 -4.84
C LEU A 92 16.53 -1.63 -5.65
N GLY A 93 15.36 -1.38 -5.03
CA GLY A 93 14.04 -1.63 -5.63
C GLY A 93 13.32 -2.81 -4.98
N ASP A 94 12.09 -3.06 -5.40
CA ASP A 94 11.15 -4.00 -4.79
C ASP A 94 11.16 -3.91 -3.25
N ILE A 95 11.05 -2.69 -2.73
CA ILE A 95 11.12 -2.42 -1.28
C ILE A 95 9.89 -3.02 -0.59
N ILE A 96 8.76 -2.98 -1.29
CA ILE A 96 7.48 -3.59 -0.92
C ILE A 96 6.82 -4.20 -2.16
N TYR A 97 5.97 -5.20 -1.93
CA TYR A 97 5.05 -5.76 -2.94
C TYR A 97 3.64 -5.40 -2.52
N ALA A 98 3.10 -4.31 -3.06
CA ALA A 98 1.77 -3.81 -2.69
C ALA A 98 0.68 -4.16 -3.71
N ASP A 99 1.06 -4.35 -4.98
CA ASP A 99 0.20 -4.77 -6.09
C ASP A 99 -1.20 -4.10 -6.07
N THR A 100 -1.19 -2.77 -5.97
CA THR A 100 -2.37 -1.91 -5.83
C THR A 100 -2.20 -0.59 -6.57
N SER A 101 -3.28 -0.10 -7.19
CA SER A 101 -3.38 1.26 -7.72
C SER A 101 -3.90 2.28 -6.70
N ASP A 102 -4.32 1.87 -5.50
CA ASP A 102 -4.71 2.81 -4.43
C ASP A 102 -3.45 3.28 -3.69
N MET A 103 -3.10 4.56 -3.86
CA MET A 103 -1.91 5.15 -3.24
C MET A 103 -1.98 5.15 -1.70
N ARG A 104 -3.17 5.10 -1.10
CA ARG A 104 -3.31 4.94 0.36
C ARG A 104 -2.89 3.52 0.78
N ALA A 105 -3.25 2.52 -0.02
CA ALA A 105 -2.83 1.14 0.23
C ALA A 105 -1.31 0.97 0.03
N LEU A 106 -0.74 1.59 -1.00
CA LEU A 106 0.72 1.63 -1.21
C LEU A 106 1.44 2.32 -0.04
N ALA A 107 0.97 3.49 0.39
CA ALA A 107 1.50 4.20 1.56
C ALA A 107 1.39 3.38 2.84
N ALA A 108 0.30 2.62 3.03
CA ALA A 108 0.14 1.73 4.17
C ALA A 108 1.16 0.57 4.17
N HIS A 109 1.53 0.02 3.00
CA HIS A 109 2.59 -0.98 2.88
C HIS A 109 3.95 -0.41 3.29
N TYR A 110 4.28 0.79 2.80
CA TYR A 110 5.50 1.49 3.23
C TYR A 110 5.50 1.76 4.73
N LYS A 111 4.38 2.21 5.31
CA LYS A 111 4.25 2.42 6.76
C LYS A 111 4.46 1.12 7.53
N ARG A 112 3.92 -0.01 7.06
CA ARG A 112 4.12 -1.33 7.67
C ARG A 112 5.60 -1.70 7.73
N LEU A 113 6.34 -1.50 6.63
CA LEU A 113 7.79 -1.71 6.63
C LEU A 113 8.52 -0.72 7.54
N LYS A 114 8.21 0.58 7.43
CA LYS A 114 8.84 1.66 8.18
C LYS A 114 8.71 1.48 9.70
N THR A 115 7.60 0.90 10.15
CA THR A 115 7.31 0.62 11.55
C THR A 115 7.75 -0.78 12.02
N ASN A 116 8.25 -1.64 11.12
CA ASN A 116 8.79 -2.94 11.49
C ASN A 116 9.94 -2.78 12.51
N PRO A 117 9.96 -3.52 13.64
CA PRO A 117 10.97 -3.32 14.68
C PRO A 117 12.43 -3.48 14.20
N GLY A 118 12.69 -4.45 13.30
CA GLY A 118 14.02 -4.68 12.74
C GLY A 118 14.45 -3.52 11.85
N TYR A 119 13.59 -3.13 10.91
CA TYR A 119 13.87 -2.00 10.02
C TYR A 119 13.96 -0.66 10.77
N LYS A 120 13.11 -0.43 11.79
CA LYS A 120 13.20 0.74 12.68
C LYS A 120 14.54 0.81 13.40
N LYS A 121 15.06 -0.33 13.88
CA LYS A 121 16.38 -0.41 14.51
C LYS A 121 17.49 -0.12 13.50
N LEU A 122 17.44 -0.65 12.29
CA LEU A 122 18.38 -0.34 11.21
C LEU A 122 18.38 1.17 10.90
N ARG A 123 17.20 1.74 10.67
CA ARG A 123 17.00 3.18 10.41
C ARG A 123 17.62 4.08 11.47
N SER A 124 17.58 3.69 12.75
CA SER A 124 18.17 4.49 13.83
C SER A 124 19.71 4.56 13.81
N ARG A 125 20.37 3.68 13.04
CA ARG A 125 21.83 3.49 13.04
C ARG A 125 22.47 3.87 11.72
N ALA A 126 21.82 3.49 10.61
CA ALA A 126 22.29 3.71 9.26
C ALA A 126 21.49 4.81 8.55
N GLN A 127 22.13 5.50 7.61
CA GLN A 127 21.38 6.29 6.64
C GLN A 127 20.65 5.36 5.67
N ILE A 128 19.38 5.65 5.39
CA ILE A 128 18.59 4.93 4.39
C ILE A 128 18.56 5.76 3.11
N ILE A 129 18.94 5.13 2.00
CA ILE A 129 18.73 5.66 0.65
C ILE A 129 18.15 4.56 -0.24
N GLY A 130 17.69 4.91 -1.43
CA GLY A 130 17.22 3.89 -2.35
C GLY A 130 16.60 4.40 -3.63
N VAL A 131 16.31 3.43 -4.48
CA VAL A 131 15.53 3.55 -5.72
C VAL A 131 14.35 2.60 -5.68
N TYR A 132 13.37 2.86 -6.53
CA TYR A 132 12.19 2.02 -6.76
C TYR A 132 12.49 0.98 -7.83
N ASP A 133 11.74 -0.11 -7.80
CA ASP A 133 11.48 -0.98 -8.96
C ASP A 133 9.97 -1.04 -9.25
N ASP A 134 9.54 -1.86 -10.19
CA ASP A 134 8.14 -1.97 -10.63
C ASP A 134 7.14 -2.18 -9.48
N HIS A 135 7.37 -3.10 -8.54
CA HIS A 135 6.44 -3.33 -7.44
C HIS A 135 6.31 -2.14 -6.47
N ASP A 136 7.29 -1.25 -6.43
CA ASP A 136 7.22 0.02 -5.68
C ASP A 136 6.27 1.03 -6.33
N TYR A 137 5.95 0.86 -7.62
CA TYR A 137 4.85 1.57 -8.27
C TYR A 137 3.47 1.05 -7.82
N GLY A 138 3.42 -0.13 -7.20
CA GLY A 138 2.18 -0.83 -6.87
C GLY A 138 1.66 -1.70 -8.01
N ILE A 139 2.45 -2.01 -9.03
CA ILE A 139 2.06 -2.92 -10.11
C ILE A 139 3.28 -3.61 -10.72
N ASN A 140 3.14 -4.87 -11.10
CA ASN A 140 4.16 -5.57 -11.89
C ASN A 140 4.38 -4.86 -13.23
N ASP A 141 5.64 -4.79 -13.68
CA ASP A 141 6.08 -4.08 -14.88
C ASP A 141 5.73 -2.57 -14.92
N GLY A 142 5.44 -1.97 -13.76
CA GLY A 142 5.26 -0.54 -13.59
C GLY A 142 6.53 0.24 -13.93
N CYS A 143 6.43 1.25 -14.79
CA CYS A 143 7.56 2.10 -15.19
C CYS A 143 7.10 3.54 -15.47
N LYS A 144 7.89 4.31 -16.24
CA LYS A 144 7.63 5.71 -16.62
C LYS A 144 6.23 6.02 -17.16
N ASP A 145 5.55 5.04 -17.74
CA ASP A 145 4.24 5.20 -18.38
C ASP A 145 3.08 4.84 -17.45
N TYR A 146 3.36 4.40 -16.22
CA TYR A 146 2.33 4.01 -15.26
C TYR A 146 1.50 5.23 -14.80
N PRO A 147 0.16 5.19 -14.89
CA PRO A 147 -0.69 6.35 -14.56
C PRO A 147 -0.50 6.88 -13.13
N MET A 148 -0.24 6.00 -12.16
CA MET A 148 -0.09 6.42 -10.75
C MET A 148 1.35 6.75 -10.35
N LYS A 149 2.29 6.85 -11.30
CA LYS A 149 3.73 7.08 -11.03
C LYS A 149 4.02 8.26 -10.11
N ILE A 150 3.25 9.35 -10.23
CA ILE A 150 3.43 10.55 -9.41
C ILE A 150 3.19 10.25 -7.93
N GLY A 151 2.24 9.35 -7.64
CA GLY A 151 1.86 8.96 -6.28
C GLY A 151 2.74 7.91 -5.71
N ALA A 152 3.12 6.93 -6.53
CA ALA A 152 4.16 5.98 -6.16
C ALA A 152 5.44 6.72 -5.76
N LYS A 153 5.90 7.67 -6.60
CA LYS A 153 7.03 8.53 -6.27
C LYS A 153 6.82 9.30 -4.97
N LYS A 154 5.64 9.90 -4.75
CA LYS A 154 5.33 10.60 -3.48
C LYS A 154 5.46 9.65 -2.28
N CYS A 155 4.86 8.46 -2.37
CA CYS A 155 4.90 7.44 -1.32
C CYS A 155 6.34 7.01 -1.00
N LEU A 156 7.15 6.76 -2.03
CA LEU A 156 8.55 6.40 -1.82
C LEU A 156 9.36 7.54 -1.21
N MET A 157 9.21 8.77 -1.73
CA MET A 157 9.97 9.92 -1.21
C MET A 157 9.61 10.19 0.26
N ASP A 158 8.36 9.94 0.66
CA ASP A 158 7.91 10.01 2.05
C ASP A 158 8.45 8.82 2.87
N PHE A 159 8.50 7.61 2.31
CA PHE A 159 9.12 6.44 2.95
C PHE A 159 10.61 6.65 3.25
N LEU A 160 11.36 7.16 2.26
CA LEU A 160 12.79 7.47 2.32
C LEU A 160 13.11 8.78 3.07
N ASP A 161 12.09 9.46 3.62
CA ASP A 161 12.26 10.71 4.39
C ASP A 161 12.95 11.84 3.58
N VAL A 162 12.75 11.88 2.26
CA VAL A 162 13.33 12.91 1.39
C VAL A 162 12.69 14.27 1.72
N PRO A 163 13.45 15.34 2.00
CA PRO A 163 12.88 16.63 2.39
C PRO A 163 11.87 17.19 1.37
N ARG A 164 10.81 17.85 1.85
CA ARG A 164 9.76 18.43 0.98
C ARG A 164 10.29 19.46 -0.02
N ASN A 165 11.35 20.19 0.36
CA ASN A 165 12.02 21.18 -0.49
C ASN A 165 13.14 20.58 -1.37
N SER A 166 13.38 19.26 -1.31
CA SER A 166 14.43 18.61 -2.09
C SER A 166 14.17 18.74 -3.59
N PRO A 167 15.18 19.08 -4.41
CA PRO A 167 15.05 19.10 -5.86
C PRO A 167 14.68 17.72 -6.44
N LEU A 168 14.96 16.63 -5.71
CA LEU A 168 14.56 15.27 -6.12
C LEU A 168 13.04 15.13 -6.29
N ARG A 169 12.25 15.80 -5.45
CA ARG A 169 10.78 15.75 -5.54
C ARG A 169 10.22 16.44 -6.79
N LYS A 170 11.01 17.32 -7.41
CA LYS A 170 10.65 18.03 -8.66
C LYS A 170 11.01 17.24 -9.93
N ARG A 171 11.90 16.26 -9.83
CA ARG A 171 12.24 15.40 -10.97
C ARG A 171 11.06 14.50 -11.28
N GLU A 172 10.83 14.19 -12.55
CA GLU A 172 9.70 13.34 -12.96
C GLU A 172 9.80 11.94 -12.34
N GLY A 173 11.02 11.40 -12.29
CA GLY A 173 11.29 10.02 -11.92
C GLY A 173 11.70 9.21 -13.14
N ALA A 174 12.01 7.93 -12.93
CA ALA A 174 12.13 6.96 -14.00
C ALA A 174 10.76 6.45 -14.47
#